data_AF-A0A2G7H0W1-F1
#
_entry.id   AF-A0A2G7H0W1-F1
#
_cell.length_a   1.000
_cell.length_b   1.000
_cell.length_c   1.000
_cell.angle_alpha   90.00
_cell.angle_beta   90.00
_cell.angle_gamma   90.00
#
_symmetry.space_group_name_H-M   'P 1'
#
loop_
_entity.id
_entity.type
_entity.pdbx_description
1 polymer ?
#
loop_
_entity_poly.entity_id
_entity_poly.type
_entity_poly.pdbx_seq_one_letter_code
_entity_poly.pdbx_strand_id
1 'polypeptide(L)'
;MSRPAFLNLSPGLDRVGRLLTVEADPARAEAAWAVLQADPRARVQRGDWRDMLREGPFDLIFADCAAAKADPDALARALKPSGTLIMDNFSPPAFIPPDRHAGDPLRDALSTHPQLTCTELEVRRRERVLLAVRTA
;
A
#
# COMPACT_ATOMS: atom_id res chain seq x y z
N MET A 1 -5.83 -11.81 -22.86
CA MET A 1 -6.19 -11.10 -21.62
C MET A 1 -5.08 -11.33 -20.60
N SER A 2 -4.38 -10.28 -20.18
CA SER A 2 -3.39 -10.39 -19.09
C SER A 2 -4.14 -10.70 -17.80
N ARG A 3 -3.69 -11.69 -17.01
CA ARG A 3 -4.25 -11.92 -15.68
C ARG A 3 -4.02 -10.65 -14.84
N PRO A 4 -5.00 -10.16 -14.07
CA PRO A 4 -4.73 -9.08 -13.13
C PRO A 4 -3.58 -9.51 -12.22
N ALA A 5 -2.54 -8.68 -12.14
CA ALA A 5 -1.41 -8.96 -11.28
C ALA A 5 -1.87 -8.76 -9.84
N PHE A 6 -1.89 -9.85 -9.07
CA PHE A 6 -2.15 -9.82 -7.64
C PHE A 6 -0.82 -9.92 -6.89
N LEU A 7 -0.51 -8.94 -6.04
CA LEU A 7 0.68 -9.00 -5.19
C LEU A 7 0.37 -9.86 -3.96
N ASN A 8 0.94 -11.06 -3.90
CA ASN A 8 0.86 -11.92 -2.72
C ASN A 8 2.09 -11.72 -1.81
N LEU A 9 1.88 -11.08 -0.67
CA LEU A 9 2.92 -10.88 0.35
C LEU A 9 3.05 -12.06 1.33
N SER A 10 2.11 -13.01 1.34
CA SER A 10 2.07 -14.09 2.33
C SER A 10 3.31 -15.01 2.34
N PRO A 11 4.03 -15.26 1.22
CA PRO A 11 5.27 -16.03 1.25
C PRO A 11 6.40 -15.37 2.06
N GLY A 12 6.36 -14.04 2.23
CA GLY A 12 7.34 -13.30 3.03
C GLY A 12 7.03 -13.28 4.53
N LEU A 13 5.86 -13.75 4.96
CA LEU A 13 5.47 -13.78 6.35
C LEU A 13 6.07 -14.99 7.07
N ASP A 14 6.42 -14.81 8.35
CA ASP A 14 6.73 -15.91 9.24
C ASP A 14 5.46 -16.74 9.56
N ARG A 15 5.62 -17.80 10.35
CA ARG A 15 4.53 -18.76 10.62
C ARG A 15 3.36 -18.17 11.43
N VAL A 16 3.55 -17.03 12.09
CA VAL A 16 2.54 -16.39 12.95
C VAL A 16 2.02 -15.06 12.39
N GLY A 17 2.69 -14.53 11.37
CA GLY A 17 2.29 -13.33 10.64
C GLY A 17 0.92 -13.51 10.00
N ARG A 18 0.20 -12.40 9.84
CA ARG A 18 -1.13 -12.36 9.24
C ARG A 18 -1.12 -11.40 8.06
N LEU A 19 -1.74 -11.82 6.95
CA LEU A 19 -1.97 -10.97 5.78
C LEU A 19 -3.44 -10.56 5.76
N LEU A 20 -3.70 -9.27 5.90
CA LEU A 20 -5.04 -8.72 5.68
C LEU A 20 -5.03 -7.91 4.39
N THR A 21 -5.98 -8.17 3.50
CA THR A 21 -6.18 -7.38 2.29
C THR A 21 -7.64 -7.00 2.13
N VAL A 22 -7.89 -5.83 1.55
CA VAL A 22 -9.22 -5.25 1.39
C VAL A 22 -9.38 -4.73 -0.03
N GLU A 23 -10.52 -5.02 -0.64
CA GLU A 23 -10.86 -4.60 -1.99
C GLU A 23 -12.35 -4.25 -2.07
N ALA A 24 -12.67 -3.10 -2.66
CA ALA A 24 -14.05 -2.63 -2.76
C ALA A 24 -14.81 -3.31 -3.90
N ASP A 25 -14.11 -3.62 -5.01
CA ASP A 25 -14.68 -4.29 -6.16
C ASP A 25 -14.91 -5.79 -5.88
N PRO A 26 -16.14 -6.30 -6.01
CA PRO A 26 -16.45 -7.68 -5.64
C PRO A 26 -15.70 -8.71 -6.49
N ALA A 27 -15.50 -8.44 -7.78
CA ALA A 27 -14.85 -9.38 -8.68
C ALA A 27 -13.35 -9.45 -8.42
N ARG A 28 -12.70 -8.31 -8.12
CA ARG A 28 -11.30 -8.28 -7.71
C ARG A 28 -11.10 -8.91 -6.32
N ALA A 29 -12.01 -8.70 -5.38
CA ALA A 29 -11.96 -9.34 -4.06
C ALA A 29 -12.06 -10.87 -4.18
N GLU A 30 -12.97 -11.37 -5.02
CA GLU A 30 -13.09 -12.81 -5.29
C GLU A 30 -11.82 -13.37 -5.96
N ALA A 31 -11.26 -12.64 -6.92
CA ALA A 31 -10.01 -13.03 -7.56
C ALA A 31 -8.83 -13.09 -6.58
N ALA A 32 -8.75 -12.14 -5.64
CA ALA A 32 -7.78 -12.14 -4.56
C ALA A 32 -7.98 -13.35 -3.62
N TRP A 33 -9.23 -13.65 -3.26
CA TRP A 33 -9.55 -14.80 -2.42
C TRP A 33 -9.17 -16.12 -3.08
N ALA A 34 -9.45 -16.28 -4.37
CA ALA A 34 -9.05 -17.47 -5.13
C ALA A 34 -7.53 -17.74 -5.10
N VAL A 35 -6.71 -16.68 -4.98
CA VAL A 35 -5.25 -16.79 -4.85
C VAL A 35 -4.83 -17.09 -3.41
N LEU A 36 -5.49 -16.48 -2.42
CA LEU A 36 -5.06 -16.50 -1.02
C LEU A 36 -5.69 -17.60 -0.17
N GLN A 37 -6.79 -18.22 -0.60
CA GLN A 37 -7.60 -19.13 0.21
C GLN A 37 -6.86 -20.36 0.76
N ALA A 38 -5.72 -20.73 0.17
CA ALA A 38 -4.90 -21.84 0.64
C ALA A 38 -4.00 -21.46 1.83
N ASP A 39 -3.76 -20.17 2.09
CA ASP A 39 -2.94 -19.70 3.20
C ASP A 39 -3.82 -19.34 4.41
N PRO A 40 -3.78 -20.10 5.51
CA PRO A 40 -4.62 -19.84 6.68
C PRO A 40 -4.28 -18.52 7.41
N ARG A 41 -3.16 -17.88 7.06
CA ARG A 41 -2.75 -16.58 7.61
C ARG A 41 -3.38 -15.40 6.86
N ALA A 42 -4.00 -15.65 5.70
CA ALA A 42 -4.52 -14.61 4.83
C ALA A 42 -6.04 -14.43 5.00
N ARG A 43 -6.49 -13.17 5.04
CA ARG A 43 -7.90 -12.79 5.03
C ARG A 43 -8.14 -11.74 3.95
N VAL A 44 -9.13 -12.00 3.09
CA VAL A 44 -9.61 -11.04 2.10
C VAL A 44 -10.93 -10.47 2.59
N GLN A 45 -11.03 -9.15 2.68
CA GLN A 45 -12.26 -8.45 3.03
C GLN A 45 -12.75 -7.66 1.82
N ARG A 46 -14.03 -7.83 1.48
CA ARG A 46 -14.70 -6.91 0.57
C ARG A 46 -15.14 -5.67 1.34
N GLY A 47 -14.77 -4.47 0.89
CA GLY A 47 -15.23 -3.25 1.53
C GLY A 47 -14.29 -2.06 1.40
N ASP A 48 -14.49 -1.07 2.28
CA ASP A 48 -13.67 0.13 2.34
C ASP A 48 -12.37 -0.12 3.12
N TRP A 49 -11.27 0.46 2.64
CA TRP A 49 -9.96 0.30 3.24
C TRP A 49 -9.88 0.86 4.66
N ARG A 50 -10.70 1.86 5.00
CA ARG A 50 -10.75 2.44 6.35
C ARG A 50 -11.28 1.46 7.39
N ASP A 51 -12.17 0.57 7.01
CA ASP A 51 -12.67 -0.47 7.92
C ASP A 51 -11.54 -1.42 8.32
N MET A 52 -10.64 -1.74 7.38
CA MET A 52 -9.48 -2.59 7.65
C MET A 52 -8.47 -1.92 8.59
N LEU A 53 -8.36 -0.59 8.60
CA LEU A 53 -7.43 0.11 9.49
C LEU A 53 -7.72 -0.12 10.98
N ARG A 54 -8.96 -0.50 11.34
CA ARG A 54 -9.34 -0.84 12.72
C ARG A 54 -8.67 -2.11 13.25
N GLU A 55 -8.14 -2.95 12.37
CA GLU A 55 -7.43 -4.18 12.73
C GLU A 55 -5.95 -3.93 13.07
N GLY A 56 -5.48 -2.70 12.91
CA GLY A 56 -4.15 -2.28 13.28
C GLY A 56 -3.92 -2.27 14.81
N PRO A 57 -2.71 -1.90 15.25
CA PRO A 57 -1.64 -1.34 14.42
C PRO A 57 -0.86 -2.41 13.62
N PHE A 58 -0.43 -2.06 12.42
CA PHE A 58 0.26 -2.94 11.47
C PHE A 58 1.78 -2.78 11.49
N ASP A 59 2.49 -3.88 11.24
CA ASP A 59 3.94 -3.86 11.02
C ASP A 59 4.29 -3.37 9.61
N LEU A 60 3.40 -3.62 8.63
CA LEU A 60 3.54 -3.19 7.25
C LEU A 60 2.17 -2.89 6.65
N ILE A 61 2.07 -1.78 5.90
CA ILE A 61 0.94 -1.46 5.03
C ILE A 61 1.46 -1.31 3.60
N PHE A 62 0.88 -2.09 2.68
CA PHE A 62 1.03 -1.87 1.25
C PHE A 62 -0.23 -1.18 0.72
N ALA A 63 -0.10 0.10 0.35
CA ALA A 63 -1.21 0.91 -0.11
C ALA A 63 -1.17 1.05 -1.64
N ASP A 64 -1.97 0.25 -2.34
CA ASP A 64 -2.24 0.41 -3.78
C ASP A 64 -3.71 0.74 -4.05
N CYS A 65 -4.20 1.75 -3.35
CA CYS A 65 -5.54 2.31 -3.53
C CYS A 65 -5.42 3.84 -3.55
N ALA A 66 -5.91 4.50 -4.60
CA ALA A 66 -5.80 5.94 -4.74
C ALA A 66 -6.43 6.70 -3.55
N ALA A 67 -7.59 6.23 -3.06
CA ALA A 67 -8.26 6.84 -1.91
C ALA A 67 -7.48 6.68 -0.60
N ALA A 68 -6.74 5.59 -0.44
CA ALA A 68 -5.87 5.38 0.73
C ALA A 68 -4.62 6.27 0.65
N LYS A 69 -4.00 6.35 -0.53
CA LYS A 69 -2.80 7.19 -0.76
C LYS A 69 -3.09 8.67 -0.46
N ALA A 70 -4.31 9.13 -0.70
CA ALA A 70 -4.75 10.51 -0.43
C ALA A 70 -4.92 10.84 1.06
N ASP A 71 -4.77 9.88 1.97
CA ASP A 71 -4.92 10.06 3.42
C ASP A 71 -3.74 9.39 4.17
N PRO A 72 -2.50 9.92 3.98
CA PRO A 72 -1.30 9.34 4.58
C PRO A 72 -1.34 9.35 6.11
N ASP A 73 -2.03 10.32 6.70
CA ASP A 73 -2.24 10.43 8.15
C ASP A 73 -2.97 9.21 8.72
N ALA A 74 -4.04 8.75 8.06
CA ALA A 74 -4.77 7.56 8.50
C ALA A 74 -3.90 6.30 8.41
N LEU A 75 -3.09 6.18 7.35
CA LEU A 75 -2.17 5.06 7.18
C LEU A 75 -1.04 5.09 8.21
N ALA A 76 -0.46 6.26 8.47
CA ALA A 76 0.57 6.44 9.49
C ALA A 76 0.05 6.07 10.89
N ARG A 77 -1.16 6.54 11.26
CA ARG A 77 -1.79 6.18 12.54
C ARG A 77 -2.04 4.69 12.69
N ALA A 78 -2.34 3.99 11.60
CA ALA A 78 -2.59 2.55 11.59
C ALA A 78 -1.31 1.70 11.61
N LEU A 79 -0.12 2.28 11.44
CA LEU A 79 1.15 1.57 11.62
C LEU A 79 1.57 1.51 13.09
N LYS A 80 2.32 0.48 13.48
CA LYS A 80 3.10 0.53 14.73
C LYS A 80 4.24 1.54 14.58
N PRO A 81 4.80 2.06 15.69
CA PRO A 81 6.14 2.67 15.63
C PRO A 81 7.11 1.71 14.95
N SER A 82 7.97 2.23 14.08
CA SER A 82 8.86 1.48 13.18
C SER A 82 8.16 0.61 12.11
N GLY A 83 6.84 0.68 11.99
CA GLY A 83 6.09 0.04 10.91
C GLY A 83 6.37 0.68 9.56
N THR A 84 6.27 -0.10 8.49
CA THR A 84 6.59 0.33 7.12
C THR A 84 5.34 0.60 6.29
N LEU A 85 5.26 1.76 5.66
CA LEU A 85 4.31 2.08 4.60
C LEU A 85 4.98 1.95 3.24
N ILE A 86 4.34 1.24 2.32
CA ILE A 86 4.75 1.14 0.93
C ILE A 86 3.61 1.69 0.07
N MET A 87 3.87 2.70 -0.75
CA MET A 87 2.93 3.19 -1.76
C MET A 87 3.47 2.93 -3.16
N ASP A 88 2.74 2.13 -3.93
CA ASP A 88 3.14 1.72 -5.28
C ASP A 88 2.57 2.65 -6.37
N ASN A 89 2.89 2.37 -7.64
CA ASN A 89 2.36 2.99 -8.83
C ASN A 89 2.71 4.49 -8.99
N PHE A 90 3.94 4.85 -8.61
CA PHE A 90 4.50 6.17 -8.93
C PHE A 90 5.32 6.10 -10.21
N SER A 91 5.27 7.18 -10.99
CA SER A 91 6.13 7.36 -12.16
C SER A 91 7.27 8.33 -11.82
N PRO A 92 8.47 8.16 -12.41
CA PRO A 92 9.53 9.13 -12.23
C PRO A 92 9.08 10.49 -12.78
N PRO A 93 9.48 11.62 -12.17
CA PRO A 93 9.03 12.95 -12.59
C PRO A 93 9.19 13.24 -14.09
N ALA A 94 10.28 12.73 -14.68
CA ALA A 94 10.56 12.86 -16.12
C ALA A 94 9.54 12.16 -17.05
N PHE A 95 8.68 11.29 -16.52
CA PHE A 95 7.64 10.58 -17.28
C PHE A 95 6.22 10.98 -16.86
N ILE A 96 6.07 11.99 -15.99
CA ILE A 96 4.78 12.53 -15.60
C ILE A 96 4.24 13.43 -16.74
N PRO A 97 2.95 13.29 -17.12
CA PRO A 97 2.33 14.16 -18.13
C PRO A 97 2.42 15.65 -17.81
N PRO A 98 2.48 16.55 -18.81
CA PRO A 98 2.72 17.96 -18.54
C PRO A 98 1.69 18.69 -17.70
N ASP A 99 0.43 18.28 -17.80
CA ASP A 99 -0.70 18.75 -16.98
C ASP A 99 -0.54 18.39 -15.49
N ARG A 100 0.39 17.49 -15.16
CA ARG A 100 0.73 17.06 -13.80
C ARG A 100 2.13 17.52 -13.37
N HIS A 101 2.77 18.42 -14.10
CA HIS A 101 4.04 19.04 -13.68
C HIS A 101 3.89 20.04 -12.53
N ALA A 102 2.66 20.36 -12.11
CA ALA A 102 2.37 21.31 -11.01
C ALA A 102 2.80 20.82 -9.61
N GLY A 103 3.55 19.71 -9.53
CA GLY A 103 3.95 19.04 -8.30
C GLY A 103 3.30 17.66 -8.18
N ASP A 104 3.70 16.92 -7.16
CA ASP A 104 3.12 15.62 -6.83
C ASP A 104 2.71 15.65 -5.35
N PRO A 105 1.46 16.05 -5.05
CA PRO A 105 1.00 16.25 -3.68
C PRO A 105 1.15 15.01 -2.79
N LEU A 106 1.12 13.80 -3.37
CA LEU A 106 1.32 12.56 -2.62
C LEU A 106 2.79 12.41 -2.21
N ARG A 107 3.73 12.67 -3.13
CA ARG A 107 5.17 12.69 -2.80
C ARG A 107 5.49 13.75 -1.76
N ASP A 108 4.94 14.94 -1.92
CA ASP A 108 5.16 16.05 -1.00
C ASP A 108 4.58 15.73 0.38
N ALA A 109 3.35 15.19 0.44
CA ALA A 109 2.71 14.79 1.68
C ALA A 109 3.53 13.72 2.43
N LEU A 110 4.04 12.68 1.76
CA LEU A 110 4.83 11.64 2.45
C LEU A 110 6.22 12.12 2.87
N SER A 111 6.89 12.91 2.03
CA SER A 111 8.25 13.39 2.32
C SER A 111 8.32 14.44 3.43
N THR A 112 7.21 15.16 3.66
CA THR A 112 7.10 16.19 4.70
C THR A 112 6.29 15.74 5.91
N HIS A 113 5.76 14.51 5.92
CA HIS A 113 4.91 14.02 6.99
C HIS A 113 5.67 13.95 8.34
N PRO A 114 5.15 14.53 9.43
CA PRO A 114 5.90 14.69 10.68
C PRO A 114 6.24 13.38 11.41
N GLN A 115 5.52 12.30 11.12
CA GLN A 115 5.70 10.98 11.75
C GLN A 115 6.26 9.91 10.81
N LEU A 116 6.64 10.26 9.57
CA LEU A 116 7.16 9.31 8.60
C LEU A 116 8.54 9.78 8.11
N THR A 117 9.49 8.85 8.06
CA THR A 117 10.72 9.04 7.28
C THR A 117 10.53 8.34 5.95
N CYS A 118 10.50 9.10 4.85
CA CYS A 118 10.20 8.59 3.52
C CYS A 118 11.43 8.61 2.60
N THR A 119 11.55 7.58 1.76
CA THR A 119 12.45 7.53 0.62
C THR A 119 11.71 7.04 -0.62
N GLU A 120 12.18 7.44 -1.80
CA GLU A 120 11.69 6.91 -3.07
C GLU A 120 12.66 5.86 -3.61
N LEU A 121 12.10 4.74 -4.06
CA LEU A 121 12.85 3.66 -4.67
C LEU A 121 12.52 3.55 -6.16
N GLU A 122 13.55 3.52 -6.99
CA GLU A 122 13.45 3.08 -8.39
C GLU A 122 13.39 1.55 -8.44
N VAL A 123 12.23 1.01 -8.82
CA VAL A 123 12.02 -0.43 -8.97
C VAL A 123 12.16 -0.86 -10.44
N ARG A 124 11.81 0.03 -11.37
CA ARG A 124 12.14 -0.07 -12.81
C ARG A 124 12.32 1.32 -13.38
N ARG A 125 12.86 1.41 -14.61
CA ARG A 125 13.07 2.68 -15.32
C ARG A 125 11.88 3.65 -15.29
N ARG A 126 10.65 3.14 -15.33
CA ARG A 126 9.40 3.94 -15.34
C ARG A 126 8.53 3.74 -14.10
N GLU A 127 9.01 3.00 -13.11
CA GLU A 127 8.24 2.62 -11.93
C GLU A 127 8.99 3.04 -10.67
N ARG A 128 8.24 3.62 -9.75
CA ARG A 128 8.71 4.14 -8.48
C ARG A 128 7.78 3.68 -7.38
N VAL A 129 8.36 3.48 -6.21
CA VAL A 129 7.65 3.16 -4.98
C VAL A 129 8.11 4.14 -3.91
N LEU A 130 7.17 4.69 -3.14
CA LEU A 130 7.50 5.42 -1.92
C LEU A 130 7.53 4.44 -0.75
N LEU A 131 8.65 4.39 -0.04
CA LEU A 131 8.82 3.60 1.18
C LEU A 131 9.00 4.55 2.35
N ALA A 132 8.12 4.44 3.34
CA ALA A 132 8.17 5.26 4.53
C ALA A 132 8.16 4.39 5.80
N VAL A 133 8.87 4.83 6.84
CA VAL A 133 8.90 4.18 8.15
C VAL A 133 8.31 5.13 9.18
N ARG A 134 7.39 4.65 10.02
CA ARG A 134 6.84 5.42 11.13
C ARG A 134 7.88 5.62 12.22
N THR A 135 8.15 6.86 12.61
CA THR A 135 9.24 7.19 13.54
C THR A 135 8.83 7.12 15.02
N ALA A 136 7.56 7.42 15.36
CA ALA A 136 7.00 7.39 16.71
C ALA A 136 5.48 7.12 16.72
#